data_AF-A0A9D3W0B5-F1
#
_entry.id   AF-A0A9D3W0B5-F1
#
_cell.length_a   1.000
_cell.length_b   1.000
_cell.length_c   1.000
_cell.angle_alpha   90.00
_cell.angle_beta   90.00
_cell.angle_gamma   90.00
#
_symmetry.space_group_name_H-M   'P 1'
#
loop_
_entity.id
_entity.type
_entity.pdbx_description
1 polymer ?
#
loop_
_entity_poly.entity_id
_entity_poly.type
_entity_poly.pdbx_seq_one_letter_code
_entity_poly.pdbx_strand_id
1 'polypeptide(L)'
;MDIVEYLKPKFVLMENVVDILRLDKASLGRYALSRLVLMKYQARLGIVAAGCHGLPQFRLRFFLFGAHSSEVTTLKFLHKIELQHSLTVPDFGVVLLSPVDLMILVLLRNTVAYDEGQPHQLEDALVLRDSFSDLPPVVIIFLFY
;
A
#
# COMPACT_ATOMS: atom_id res chain seq x y z
N MET A 1 -8.90 -15.76 -7.79
CA MET A 1 -9.63 -15.62 -6.50
C MET A 1 -10.22 -16.94 -6.04
N ASP A 2 -10.06 -17.99 -6.83
CA ASP A 2 -10.79 -19.26 -6.66
C ASP A 2 -10.28 -20.06 -5.46
N ILE A 3 -9.00 -19.90 -5.09
CA ILE A 3 -8.44 -20.45 -3.84
C ILE A 3 -9.15 -19.84 -2.61
N VAL A 4 -9.36 -18.53 -2.61
CA VAL A 4 -10.07 -17.84 -1.51
C VAL A 4 -11.52 -18.30 -1.45
N GLU A 5 -12.16 -18.45 -2.60
CA GLU A 5 -13.54 -18.93 -2.70
C GLU A 5 -13.70 -20.38 -2.21
N TYR A 6 -12.73 -21.22 -2.53
CA TYR A 6 -12.71 -22.62 -2.14
C TYR A 6 -12.43 -22.79 -0.64
N LEU A 7 -11.36 -22.18 -0.14
CA LEU A 7 -10.89 -22.37 1.24
C LEU A 7 -11.69 -21.55 2.27
N LYS A 8 -12.32 -20.45 1.85
CA LYS A 8 -13.05 -19.51 2.71
C LYS A 8 -12.27 -19.13 3.99
N PRO A 9 -11.04 -18.60 3.85
CA PRO A 9 -10.22 -18.25 5.02
C PRO A 9 -10.86 -17.13 5.84
N LYS A 10 -10.54 -17.04 7.14
CA LYS A 10 -11.04 -15.95 8.00
C LYS A 10 -10.61 -14.56 7.53
N PHE A 11 -9.36 -14.46 7.08
CA PHE A 11 -8.76 -13.22 6.59
C PHE A 11 -8.06 -13.46 5.25
N VAL A 12 -8.05 -12.44 4.41
CA VAL A 12 -7.37 -12.40 3.12
C VAL A 12 -6.53 -11.14 3.08
N LEU A 13 -5.27 -11.29 2.67
CA LEU A 13 -4.39 -10.18 2.37
C LEU A 13 -3.82 -10.42 0.98
N MET A 14 -4.07 -9.48 0.07
CA MET A 14 -3.52 -9.49 -1.27
C MET A 14 -2.65 -8.25 -1.46
N GLU A 15 -1.37 -8.46 -1.77
CA GLU A 15 -0.42 -7.41 -2.14
C GLU A 15 -0.27 -7.33 -3.67
N ASN A 16 -0.06 -6.14 -4.19
CA ASN A 16 0.30 -5.93 -5.59
C ASN A 16 1.02 -4.60 -5.82
N VAL A 17 1.55 -4.40 -7.02
CA VAL A 17 2.06 -3.08 -7.46
C VAL A 17 0.91 -2.09 -7.63
N VAL A 18 1.18 -0.80 -7.41
CA VAL A 18 0.16 0.27 -7.49
C VAL A 18 -0.45 0.39 -8.90
N ASP A 19 0.29 -0.03 -9.94
CA ASP A 19 -0.19 0.02 -11.32
C ASP A 19 -1.44 -0.84 -11.56
N ILE A 20 -1.80 -1.77 -10.65
CA ILE A 20 -3.09 -2.47 -10.68
C ILE A 20 -4.29 -1.53 -10.64
N LEU A 21 -4.12 -0.32 -10.08
CA LEU A 21 -5.13 0.75 -10.05
C LEU A 21 -5.07 1.66 -11.26
N ARG A 22 -3.98 1.67 -12.02
CA ARG A 22 -3.79 2.49 -13.22
C ARG A 22 -4.20 1.76 -14.48
N LEU A 23 -3.93 0.46 -14.53
CA LEU A 23 -4.23 -0.38 -15.67
C LEU A 23 -5.74 -0.49 -15.88
N ASP A 24 -6.18 -0.24 -17.12
CA ASP A 24 -7.56 -0.45 -17.59
C ASP A 24 -8.62 0.07 -16.59
N LYS A 25 -8.47 1.34 -16.19
CA LYS A 25 -9.38 2.01 -15.25
C LYS A 25 -9.54 1.24 -13.92
N ALA A 26 -8.45 0.71 -13.38
CA ALA A 26 -8.44 -0.15 -12.19
C ALA A 26 -9.30 -1.43 -12.34
N SER A 27 -9.46 -2.00 -13.54
CA SER A 27 -10.32 -3.17 -13.74
C SER A 27 -9.89 -4.36 -12.87
N LEU A 28 -8.59 -4.61 -12.74
CA LEU A 28 -8.05 -5.67 -11.90
C LEU A 28 -8.30 -5.42 -10.41
N GLY A 29 -8.06 -4.21 -9.93
CA GLY A 29 -8.33 -3.83 -8.53
C GLY A 29 -9.82 -3.94 -8.18
N ARG A 30 -10.69 -3.46 -9.09
CA ARG A 30 -12.14 -3.58 -8.96
C ARG A 30 -12.59 -5.03 -8.99
N TYR A 31 -12.04 -5.84 -9.89
CA TYR A 31 -12.33 -7.27 -9.98
C TYR A 31 -12.01 -7.99 -8.66
N ALA A 32 -10.81 -7.78 -8.11
CA ALA A 32 -10.41 -8.39 -6.85
C ALA A 32 -11.33 -7.98 -5.70
N LEU A 33 -11.64 -6.69 -5.57
CA LEU A 33 -12.59 -6.17 -4.58
C LEU A 33 -13.99 -6.76 -4.76
N SER A 34 -14.52 -6.74 -5.97
CA SER A 34 -15.85 -7.28 -6.30
C SER A 34 -15.94 -8.76 -5.95
N ARG A 35 -14.90 -9.57 -6.21
CA ARG A 35 -14.90 -10.99 -5.83
C ARG A 35 -14.99 -11.19 -4.32
N LEU A 36 -14.26 -10.41 -3.51
CA LEU A 36 -14.38 -10.47 -2.04
C LEU A 36 -15.80 -10.10 -1.57
N VAL A 37 -16.37 -9.03 -2.11
CA VAL A 37 -17.73 -8.59 -1.77
C VAL A 37 -18.78 -9.62 -2.17
N LEU A 38 -18.65 -10.24 -3.34
CA LEU A 38 -19.53 -11.33 -3.79
C LEU A 38 -19.48 -12.54 -2.85
N MET A 39 -18.28 -12.89 -2.36
CA MET A 39 -18.06 -13.94 -1.36
C MET A 39 -18.47 -13.53 0.07
N LYS A 40 -19.11 -12.37 0.25
CA LYS A 40 -19.55 -11.82 1.55
C LYS A 40 -18.39 -11.54 2.52
N TYR A 41 -17.22 -11.21 2.01
CA TYR A 41 -16.15 -10.64 2.81
C TYR A 41 -16.37 -9.15 3.01
N GLN A 42 -16.13 -8.66 4.22
CA GLN A 42 -15.80 -7.27 4.44
C GLN A 42 -14.46 -7.00 3.76
N ALA A 43 -14.38 -5.99 2.90
CA ALA A 43 -13.15 -5.71 2.15
C ALA A 43 -12.75 -4.23 2.26
N ARG A 44 -11.44 -3.99 2.36
CA ARG A 44 -10.85 -2.65 2.36
C ARG A 44 -9.54 -2.71 1.60
N LEU A 45 -9.31 -1.73 0.74
CA LEU A 45 -8.04 -1.57 0.05
C LEU A 45 -7.26 -0.41 0.65
N GLY A 46 -5.96 -0.38 0.42
CA GLY A 46 -5.11 0.75 0.74
C GLY A 46 -3.78 0.71 0.01
N ILE A 47 -3.08 1.84 0.02
CA ILE A 47 -1.72 1.95 -0.52
C ILE A 47 -0.81 2.27 0.66
N VAL A 48 0.29 1.52 0.77
CA VAL A 48 1.29 1.70 1.81
C VAL A 48 2.63 2.07 1.18
N ALA A 49 3.29 3.08 1.77
CA ALA A 49 4.64 3.48 1.42
C ALA A 49 5.62 2.87 2.42
N ALA A 50 6.53 2.01 1.95
CA ALA A 50 7.53 1.36 2.78
C ALA A 50 8.40 2.37 3.55
N GLY A 51 8.67 3.54 2.95
CA GLY A 51 9.45 4.60 3.57
C GLY A 51 8.85 5.16 4.86
N CYS A 52 7.53 5.14 5.02
CA CYS A 52 6.87 5.57 6.25
C CYS A 52 7.02 4.57 7.42
N HIS A 53 7.64 3.42 7.16
CA HIS A 53 7.80 2.31 8.10
C HIS A 53 9.29 1.98 8.35
N GLY A 54 10.16 2.98 8.33
CA GLY A 54 11.56 2.82 8.72
C GLY A 54 12.44 2.14 7.68
N LEU A 55 12.20 2.41 6.39
CA LEU A 55 13.07 1.96 5.30
C LEU A 55 13.55 3.16 4.47
N PRO A 56 14.84 3.24 4.09
CA PRO A 56 15.35 4.29 3.20
C PRO A 56 14.98 4.01 1.73
N GLN A 57 13.69 3.74 1.48
CA GLN A 57 13.18 3.37 0.17
C GLN A 57 11.78 3.95 -0.07
N PHE A 58 11.61 4.68 -1.17
CA PHE A 58 10.30 5.11 -1.64
C PHE A 58 9.63 4.00 -2.48
N ARG A 59 9.02 3.03 -1.80
CA ARG A 59 8.31 1.90 -2.44
C ARG A 59 6.84 1.86 -2.05
N LEU A 60 5.97 2.05 -3.02
CA LEU A 60 4.53 2.00 -2.85
C LEU A 60 3.97 0.64 -3.27
N ARG A 61 3.03 0.12 -2.48
CA ARG A 61 2.31 -1.13 -2.78
C ARG A 61 0.83 -1.02 -2.45
N PHE A 62 0.04 -1.65 -3.31
CA PHE A 62 -1.39 -1.83 -3.14
C PHE A 62 -1.63 -3.04 -2.23
N PHE A 63 -2.52 -2.88 -1.28
CA PHE A 63 -2.99 -3.94 -0.39
C PHE A 63 -4.51 -4.01 -0.44
N LEU A 64 -5.05 -5.22 -0.57
CA LEU A 64 -6.46 -5.51 -0.44
C LEU A 64 -6.65 -6.50 0.71
N PHE A 65 -7.37 -6.04 1.73
CA PHE A 65 -7.73 -6.82 2.90
C PHE A 65 -9.17 -7.32 2.76
N GLY A 66 -9.40 -8.58 3.12
CA GLY A 66 -10.72 -9.19 3.27
C GLY A 66 -10.84 -9.82 4.65
N ALA A 67 -11.99 -9.66 5.30
CA ALA A 67 -12.37 -10.38 6.51
C ALA A 67 -13.72 -11.07 6.28
N HIS A 68 -13.82 -12.35 6.61
CA HIS A 68 -15.06 -13.12 6.42
C HIS A 68 -16.19 -12.52 7.28
N SER A 69 -17.44 -12.58 6.81
CA SER A 69 -18.59 -11.97 7.52
C SER A 69 -18.81 -12.49 8.94
N SER A 70 -18.26 -13.65 9.29
CA SER A 70 -18.34 -14.22 10.64
C SER A 70 -17.37 -13.58 11.64
N GLU A 71 -16.37 -12.83 11.17
CA GLU A 71 -15.39 -12.18 12.03
C GLU A 71 -15.89 -10.78 12.41
N VAL A 72 -16.13 -10.57 13.71
CA VAL A 72 -16.71 -9.33 14.28
C VAL A 72 -15.70 -8.17 14.29
N THR A 73 -14.41 -8.48 14.17
CA THR A 73 -13.35 -7.47 14.08
C THR A 73 -13.49 -6.73 12.76
N THR A 74 -14.23 -5.62 12.81
CA THR A 74 -14.32 -4.66 11.71
C THR A 74 -12.90 -4.39 11.21
N LEU A 75 -12.72 -4.19 9.91
CA LEU A 75 -11.47 -3.67 9.31
C LEU A 75 -11.12 -2.23 9.77
N LYS A 76 -11.56 -1.85 10.98
CA LYS A 76 -11.14 -0.72 11.80
C LYS A 76 -9.66 -0.80 12.15
N PHE A 77 -9.06 -2.00 12.26
CA PHE A 77 -7.63 -2.16 12.53
C PHE A 77 -6.74 -1.49 11.47
N LEU A 78 -7.20 -1.41 10.22
CA LEU A 78 -6.46 -0.71 9.16
C LEU A 78 -6.43 0.81 9.32
N HIS A 79 -7.27 1.37 10.19
CA HIS A 79 -7.17 2.78 10.59
C HIS A 79 -6.01 3.02 11.57
N LYS A 80 -5.38 1.95 12.07
CA LYS A 80 -4.29 1.99 13.06
C LYS A 80 -3.00 1.36 12.54
N ILE A 81 -2.73 1.50 11.24
CA ILE A 81 -1.35 1.36 10.75
C ILE A 81 -0.68 2.69 11.07
N GLU A 82 -0.01 2.73 12.22
CA GLU A 82 0.73 3.91 12.67
C GLU A 82 1.93 4.13 11.75
N LEU A 83 2.01 5.33 11.19
CA LEU A 83 3.17 5.76 10.41
C LEU A 83 4.26 6.16 11.40
N GLN A 84 5.45 5.63 11.21
CA GLN A 84 6.57 5.85 12.13
C GLN A 84 7.45 7.00 11.65
N HIS A 85 7.57 7.15 10.33
CA HIS A 85 8.48 8.10 9.69
C HIS A 85 7.71 9.07 8.81
N SER A 86 8.13 10.34 8.83
CA SER A 86 7.60 11.35 7.93
C SER A 86 8.15 11.12 6.53
N LEU A 87 7.25 10.99 5.55
CA LEU A 87 7.63 10.90 4.16
C LEU A 87 6.67 11.78 3.39
N THR A 88 7.19 12.83 2.75
CA THR A 88 6.42 13.58 1.77
C THR A 88 6.23 12.65 0.59
N VAL A 89 5.06 12.03 0.49
CA VAL A 89 4.63 11.40 -0.76
C VAL A 89 4.54 12.57 -1.73
N PRO A 90 5.38 12.64 -2.79
CA PRO A 90 5.22 13.67 -3.80
C PRO A 90 3.78 13.61 -4.25
N ASP A 91 3.12 14.76 -4.38
CA ASP A 91 1.83 14.84 -5.06
C ASP A 91 1.96 13.95 -6.29
N PHE A 92 1.25 12.82 -6.31
CA PHE A 92 1.09 12.09 -7.54
C PHE A 92 0.39 13.09 -8.42
N GLY A 93 1.17 13.76 -9.28
CA GLY A 93 0.72 14.76 -10.23
C GLY A 93 -0.19 14.09 -11.23
N VAL A 94 -1.39 13.75 -10.77
CA VAL A 94 -2.51 13.35 -11.58
C VAL A 94 -3.02 14.67 -12.12
N VAL A 95 -2.46 15.09 -13.26
CA VAL A 95 -3.09 16.13 -14.07
C VAL A 95 -4.49 15.59 -14.40
N LEU A 96 -5.51 16.19 -13.79
CA LEU A 96 -6.91 15.79 -13.93
C LEU A 96 -7.37 15.99 -15.38
N LEU A 97 -7.19 14.95 -16.20
CA LEU A 97 -7.54 14.99 -17.62
C LEU A 97 -8.77 14.13 -17.94
N SER A 98 -9.20 13.23 -17.03
CA SER A 98 -10.34 12.34 -17.29
C SER A 98 -11.15 11.92 -16.04
N PRO A 99 -12.40 11.45 -16.21
CA PRO A 99 -13.20 10.87 -15.11
C PRO A 99 -12.57 9.65 -14.43
N VAL A 100 -11.62 8.99 -15.09
CA VAL A 100 -10.86 7.85 -14.55
C VAL A 100 -9.88 8.31 -13.47
N ASP A 101 -9.28 9.49 -13.66
CA ASP A 101 -8.34 10.10 -12.73
C ASP A 101 -9.02 10.50 -11.41
N LEU A 102 -10.29 10.93 -11.49
CA LEU A 102 -11.17 11.16 -10.33
C LEU A 102 -11.44 9.87 -9.54
N MET A 103 -11.61 8.73 -10.22
CA MET A 103 -11.82 7.43 -9.57
C MET A 103 -10.53 6.91 -8.92
N ILE A 104 -9.37 7.15 -9.53
CA ILE A 104 -8.06 6.88 -8.94
C ILE A 104 -7.85 7.75 -7.69
N LEU A 105 -8.26 9.02 -7.70
CA LEU A 105 -8.26 9.90 -6.53
C LEU A 105 -9.14 9.39 -5.38
N VAL A 106 -10.34 8.87 -5.66
CA VAL A 106 -11.19 8.23 -4.64
C VAL A 106 -10.51 6.99 -4.04
N LEU A 107 -9.78 6.22 -4.85
CA LEU A 107 -8.99 5.08 -4.39
C LEU A 107 -7.76 5.52 -3.59
N LEU A 108 -7.10 6.61 -3.97
CA LEU A 108 -5.97 7.22 -3.28
C LEU A 108 -6.34 7.82 -1.91
N ARG A 109 -7.62 8.14 -1.64
CA ARG A 109 -8.09 8.43 -0.26
C ARG A 109 -7.93 7.24 0.69
N ASN A 110 -7.69 6.04 0.18
CA ASN A 110 -7.34 4.88 1.00
C ASN A 110 -5.83 4.71 1.17
N THR A 111 -5.02 5.68 0.76
CA THR A 111 -3.59 5.71 1.11
C THR A 111 -3.48 5.81 2.62
N VAL A 112 -2.63 4.98 3.20
CA VAL A 112 -2.33 5.06 4.63
C VAL A 112 -1.36 6.22 4.82
N ALA A 113 -1.93 7.40 5.03
CA ALA A 113 -1.24 8.67 5.23
C ALA A 113 -1.90 9.41 6.41
N TYR A 114 -1.14 10.27 7.09
CA TYR A 114 -1.70 11.23 8.02
C TYR A 114 -2.36 12.39 7.25
N ASP A 115 -3.43 12.95 7.82
CA ASP A 115 -4.11 14.11 7.24
C ASP A 115 -3.19 15.35 7.25
N GLU A 116 -3.21 16.12 6.16
CA GLU A 116 -2.45 17.35 6.04
C GLU A 116 -2.85 18.36 7.13
N GLY A 117 -1.87 18.85 7.89
CA GLY A 117 -2.06 19.89 8.91
C GLY A 117 -2.39 19.40 10.32
N GLN A 118 -2.48 18.08 10.55
CA GLN A 118 -2.56 17.52 11.90
C GLN A 118 -1.14 17.40 12.52
N PRO A 119 -0.94 17.77 13.80
CA PRO A 119 0.36 17.63 14.46
C PRO A 119 0.64 16.16 14.79
N HIS A 120 1.78 15.65 14.31
CA HIS A 120 2.23 14.28 14.59
C HIS A 120 3.69 14.28 15.04
N GLN A 121 4.04 13.38 15.97
CA GLN A 121 5.43 13.04 16.28
C GLN A 121 5.85 11.92 15.34
N LEU A 122 6.54 12.27 14.27
CA LEU A 122 7.12 11.33 13.31
C LEU A 122 8.63 11.44 13.36
N GLU A 123 9.33 10.32 13.19
CA GLU A 123 10.77 10.31 12.99
C GLU A 123 11.13 10.86 11.59
N ASP A 124 12.35 11.37 11.45
CA ASP A 124 12.86 11.87 10.17
C ASP A 124 12.96 10.73 9.15
N ALA A 125 12.75 11.04 7.86
CA ALA A 125 12.90 10.05 6.80
C ALA A 125 14.33 9.46 6.78
N LEU A 126 14.43 8.13 6.79
CA LEU A 126 15.74 7.45 6.72
C LEU A 126 16.41 7.69 5.37
N VAL A 127 17.73 7.92 5.41
CA VAL A 127 18.59 7.95 4.22
C VAL A 127 19.40 6.67 4.11
N LEU A 128 19.97 6.40 2.92
CA LEU A 128 20.79 5.20 2.70
C LEU A 128 21.92 5.05 3.73
N ARG A 129 22.53 6.16 4.15
CA ARG A 129 23.60 6.13 5.16
C ARG A 129 23.13 5.47 6.47
N ASP A 130 21.89 5.68 6.87
CA ASP A 130 21.36 5.15 8.14
C ASP A 130 21.24 3.63 8.13
N SER A 131 21.11 3.02 6.94
CA SER A 131 21.00 1.55 6.79
C SER A 131 22.27 0.85 6.34
N PHE A 132 23.25 1.58 5.81
CA PHE A 132 24.48 0.98 5.25
C PHE A 132 25.76 1.41 5.99
N SER A 133 25.68 2.28 7.00
CA SER A 133 26.87 2.84 7.67
C SER A 133 27.64 1.84 8.54
N ASP A 134 27.02 0.73 8.92
CA ASP A 134 27.59 -0.36 9.72
C ASP A 134 28.28 -1.45 8.87
N LEU A 135 28.14 -1.40 7.55
CA LEU A 135 28.72 -2.41 6.66
C LEU A 135 30.24 -2.22 6.50
N PRO A 136 31.03 -3.31 6.55
CA PRO A 136 32.46 -3.24 6.33
C PRO A 136 32.77 -2.86 4.87
N PRO A 137 33.88 -2.14 4.61
CA PRO A 137 34.31 -1.83 3.25
C PRO A 137 34.63 -3.12 2.49
N VAL A 138 34.07 -3.27 1.29
CA VAL A 138 34.35 -4.38 0.38
C VAL A 138 35.08 -3.89 -0.87
N VAL A 139 36.05 -4.67 -1.34
CA VAL A 139 36.74 -4.43 -2.62
C VAL A 139 36.02 -5.24 -3.70
N ILE A 140 35.39 -4.54 -4.65
CA ILE A 140 34.78 -5.18 -5.83
C ILE A 140 35.81 -5.16 -6.96
N ILE A 141 36.35 -6.32 -7.31
CA ILE A 141 37.21 -6.48 -8.49
C ILE A 141 36.30 -6.82 -9.67
N PHE A 142 36.09 -5.86 -10.56
CA PHE A 142 35.46 -6.13 -11.85
C PHE A 142 36.47 -6.79 -12.78
N LEU A 143 36.36 -8.11 -12.95
CA LEU A 143 37.02 -8.83 -14.03
C LEU A 143 36.17 -8.70 -15.29
N PHE A 144 36.51 -7.72 -16.13
CA PHE A 144 36.04 -7.72 -17.51
C PHE A 144 36.86 -8.76 -18.29
N TYR A 145 36.20 -9.79 -18.82
CA TYR A 145 36.72 -10.69 -19.83
C TYR A 145 36.35 -10.19 -21.22
#